data_AF-K1L3A3-F1
#
_entry.id   AF-K1L3A3-F1
#
_cell.length_a   1.000
_cell.length_b   1.000
_cell.length_c   1.000
_cell.angle_alpha   90.00
_cell.angle_beta   90.00
_cell.angle_gamma   90.00
#
_symmetry.space_group_name_H-M   'P 1'
#
loop_
_entity.id
_entity.type
_entity.pdbx_description
1 polymer ?
#
loop_
_entity_poly.entity_id
_entity_poly.type
_entity_poly.pdbx_seq_one_letter_code
_entity_poly.pdbx_strand_id
1 'polypeptide(L)'
;MVSVFIGVLFIAIGILVKKFPNLMAGYNQLSQKEKENAIANGLPTFGCAVFVVMGLFSISGYFLGIWLGQPGIGDGLGLLVTLIGVVVLIVFGNRFTRERVR
;
A
#
# COMPACT_ATOMS: atom_id res chain seq x y z
N MET A 1 -10.48 14.28 10.74
CA MET A 1 -11.01 12.98 11.19
C MET A 1 -11.09 11.97 10.06
N VAL A 2 -11.61 12.33 8.88
CA VAL A 2 -11.69 11.44 7.71
C VAL A 2 -10.34 10.78 7.37
N SER A 3 -9.24 11.52 7.38
CA SER A 3 -7.89 10.99 7.11
C SER A 3 -7.44 9.89 8.08
N VAL A 4 -7.95 9.89 9.32
CA VAL A 4 -7.67 8.84 10.30
C VAL A 4 -8.39 7.55 9.94
N PHE A 5 -9.68 7.64 9.59
CA PHE A 5 -10.44 6.48 9.11
C PHE A 5 -9.84 5.88 7.84
N ILE A 6 -9.46 6.74 6.88
CA ILE A 6 -8.75 6.31 5.67
C ILE A 6 -7.43 5.62 6.02
N GLY A 7 -6.66 6.17 6.96
CA GLY A 7 -5.38 5.59 7.34
C GLY A 7 -5.52 4.23 8.03
N VAL A 8 -6.49 4.08 8.92
CA VAL A 8 -6.82 2.79 9.54
C VAL A 8 -7.28 1.78 8.48
N LEU A 9 -8.09 2.22 7.51
CA LEU A 9 -8.52 1.38 6.39
C LEU A 9 -7.35 0.91 5.53
N PHE A 10 -6.37 1.79 5.23
CA PHE A 10 -5.16 1.37 4.52
C PHE A 10 -4.37 0.33 5.30
N ILE A 11 -4.17 0.51 6.60
CA ILE A 11 -3.47 -0.47 7.44
C ILE A 11 -4.20 -1.81 7.43
N ALA A 12 -5.52 -1.81 7.55
CA ALA A 12 -6.33 -3.01 7.48
C ALA A 12 -6.18 -3.71 6.12
N ILE A 13 -6.29 -2.97 5.00
CA ILE A 13 -6.06 -3.51 3.66
C ILE A 13 -4.65 -4.10 3.53
N GLY A 14 -3.62 -3.43 4.07
CA GLY A 14 -2.25 -3.94 4.05
C GLY A 14 -2.13 -5.31 4.72
N ILE A 15 -2.72 -5.47 5.90
CA ILE A 15 -2.77 -6.76 6.61
C ILE A 15 -3.56 -7.80 5.80
N LEU A 16 -4.70 -7.42 5.22
CA LEU A 16 -5.50 -8.31 4.38
C LEU A 16 -4.72 -8.79 3.15
N VAL A 17 -4.02 -7.90 2.45
CA VAL A 17 -3.20 -8.22 1.27
C VAL A 17 -2.05 -9.17 1.64
N LYS A 18 -1.47 -9.02 2.83
CA LYS A 18 -0.44 -9.96 3.32
C LYS A 18 -0.99 -11.37 3.48
N LYS A 19 -2.21 -11.49 4.03
CA LYS A 19 -2.86 -12.78 4.32
C LYS A 19 -3.53 -13.40 3.10
N PHE A 20 -4.08 -12.56 2.22
CA PHE A 20 -4.85 -12.93 1.05
C PHE A 20 -4.29 -12.18 -0.18
N PRO A 21 -3.16 -12.63 -0.75
CA PRO A 21 -2.52 -11.94 -1.87
C PRO A 21 -3.38 -11.89 -3.14
N ASN A 22 -4.42 -12.74 -3.24
CA ASN A 22 -5.43 -12.67 -4.30
C ASN A 22 -6.19 -11.33 -4.35
N LEU A 23 -6.15 -10.53 -3.28
CA LEU A 23 -6.70 -9.18 -3.24
C LEU A 23 -5.87 -8.17 -4.06
N MET A 24 -4.60 -8.48 -4.38
CA MET A 24 -3.80 -7.65 -5.27
C MET A 24 -4.29 -7.79 -6.70
N ALA A 25 -4.64 -6.66 -7.31
CA ALA A 25 -4.94 -6.61 -8.73
C ALA A 25 -3.75 -7.17 -9.55
N GLY A 26 -4.06 -7.94 -10.59
CA GLY A 26 -3.06 -8.62 -11.41
C GLY A 26 -2.52 -9.93 -10.80
N TYR A 27 -2.56 -10.12 -9.48
CA TYR A 27 -2.08 -11.37 -8.86
C TYR A 27 -2.85 -12.59 -9.34
N ASN A 28 -4.18 -12.46 -9.51
CA ASN A 28 -4.99 -13.59 -9.94
C ASN A 28 -4.73 -14.01 -11.40
N GLN A 29 -4.20 -13.10 -12.23
CA GLN A 29 -3.85 -13.34 -13.63
C GLN A 29 -2.50 -14.03 -13.80
N LEU A 30 -1.66 -14.05 -12.76
CA LEU A 30 -0.38 -14.75 -12.77
C LEU A 30 -0.59 -16.25 -12.90
N SER A 31 0.32 -16.90 -13.63
CA SER A 31 0.44 -18.37 -13.64
C SER A 31 0.83 -18.88 -12.24
N GLN A 32 0.64 -20.17 -11.99
CA GLN A 32 0.96 -20.77 -10.68
C GLN A 32 2.44 -20.57 -10.30
N LYS A 33 3.35 -20.73 -11.27
CA LYS A 33 4.80 -20.52 -11.08
C LYS A 33 5.12 -19.05 -10.71
N GLU A 34 4.47 -18.09 -11.36
CA GLU A 34 4.65 -16.67 -11.05
C GLU A 34 4.07 -16.29 -9.68
N LYS A 35 2.96 -16.91 -9.26
CA LYS A 35 2.40 -16.73 -7.91
C LYS A 35 3.36 -17.22 -6.84
N GLU A 36 3.96 -18.39 -7.03
CA GLU A 36 4.97 -18.95 -6.12
C GLU A 36 6.20 -18.06 -6.03
N ASN A 37 6.71 -17.56 -7.16
CA ASN A 37 7.80 -16.59 -7.18
C ASN A 37 7.43 -15.28 -6.48
N ALA A 38 6.22 -14.76 -6.72
CA ALA A 38 5.75 -13.53 -6.10
C ALA A 38 5.70 -13.66 -4.57
N ILE A 39 5.24 -14.79 -4.05
CA ILE A 39 5.26 -15.08 -2.62
C ILE A 39 6.70 -15.20 -2.12
N ALA A 40 7.55 -15.99 -2.80
CA ALA A 40 8.93 -16.22 -2.40
C ALA A 40 9.77 -14.93 -2.40
N ASN A 41 9.52 -14.03 -3.34
CA ASN A 41 10.17 -12.73 -3.43
C ASN A 41 9.58 -11.70 -2.44
N GLY A 42 8.44 -11.98 -1.82
CA GLY A 42 7.84 -11.15 -0.78
C GLY A 42 6.83 -10.10 -1.26
N LEU A 43 6.19 -10.29 -2.42
CA LEU A 43 5.14 -9.39 -2.93
C LEU A 43 4.05 -9.06 -1.89
N PRO A 44 3.49 -10.03 -1.13
CA PRO A 44 2.42 -9.73 -0.16
C PRO A 44 2.93 -8.87 1.00
N THR A 45 4.17 -9.10 1.43
CA THR A 45 4.82 -8.31 2.48
C THR A 45 5.13 -6.90 2.00
N PHE A 46 5.60 -6.75 0.77
CA PHE A 46 5.81 -5.46 0.13
C PHE A 46 4.50 -4.69 0.01
N GLY A 47 3.44 -5.31 -0.51
CA GLY A 47 2.13 -4.68 -0.65
C GLY A 47 1.58 -4.20 0.69
N CYS A 48 1.67 -5.06 1.72
CA CYS A 48 1.33 -4.70 3.08
C CYS A 48 2.12 -3.51 3.60
N ALA A 49 3.44 -3.49 3.40
CA ALA A 49 4.30 -2.41 3.86
C ALA A 49 3.91 -1.07 3.21
N VAL A 50 3.64 -1.06 1.91
CA VAL A 50 3.20 0.17 1.21
C VAL A 50 1.87 0.68 1.78
N PHE A 51 0.87 -0.18 1.93
CA PHE A 51 -0.42 0.22 2.51
C PHE A 51 -0.30 0.70 3.97
N VAL A 52 0.52 0.04 4.79
CA VAL A 52 0.76 0.48 6.18
C VAL A 52 1.44 1.86 6.20
N VAL A 53 2.45 2.07 5.35
CA VAL A 53 3.13 3.37 5.23
C VAL A 53 2.16 4.46 4.78
N MET A 54 1.32 4.19 3.77
CA MET A 54 0.25 5.12 3.35
C MET A 54 -0.68 5.47 4.51
N GLY A 55 -1.12 4.46 5.27
CA GLY A 55 -1.99 4.67 6.42
C GLY A 55 -1.35 5.52 7.51
N LEU A 56 -0.07 5.26 7.83
CA LEU A 56 0.69 6.06 8.78
C LEU A 56 0.84 7.51 8.32
N PHE A 57 1.15 7.75 7.04
CA PHE A 57 1.23 9.10 6.47
C PHE A 57 -0.11 9.84 6.54
N SER A 58 -1.23 9.17 6.26
CA SER A 58 -2.56 9.78 6.38
C SER A 58 -2.91 10.16 7.82
N ILE A 59 -2.59 9.28 8.80
CA ILE A 59 -2.83 9.56 10.22
C ILE A 59 -1.91 10.68 10.71
N SER A 60 -0.61 10.62 10.42
CA SER A 60 0.34 11.65 10.82
C SER A 60 0.03 13.00 10.19
N GLY A 61 -0.39 13.02 8.92
CA GLY A 61 -0.78 14.24 8.21
C GLY A 61 -1.96 14.96 8.88
N TYR A 62 -2.93 14.21 9.42
CA TYR A 62 -4.02 14.79 10.19
C TYR A 62 -3.54 15.45 11.49
N PHE A 63 -2.73 14.75 12.29
CA PHE A 63 -2.20 15.29 13.54
C PHE A 63 -1.27 16.49 13.31
N LEU A 64 -0.45 16.45 12.25
CA LEU A 64 0.38 17.58 11.85
C LEU A 64 -0.46 18.79 11.42
N GLY A 65 -1.55 18.58 10.68
CA GLY A 65 -2.47 19.65 10.29
C GLY A 65 -3.10 20.35 11.51
N ILE A 66 -3.47 19.58 12.54
CA ILE A 66 -3.95 20.16 13.81
C ILE A 66 -2.83 20.95 14.49
N TRP A 67 -1.64 20.37 14.60
CA TRP A 67 -0.52 20.97 15.30
C TRP A 67 -0.05 22.29 14.66
N LEU A 68 -0.14 22.38 13.33
CA LEU A 68 0.19 23.57 12.55
C LEU A 68 -0.96 24.59 12.44
N GLY A 69 -2.13 24.31 13.03
CA GLY A 69 -3.31 25.17 12.90
C GLY A 69 -3.89 25.24 11.48
N GLN A 70 -3.51 24.29 10.62
CA GLN A 70 -3.97 24.20 9.22
C GLN A 70 -4.69 22.86 8.98
N PRO A 71 -5.96 22.74 9.39
CA PRO A 71 -6.71 21.49 9.30
C PRO A 71 -6.92 20.98 7.87
N GLY A 72 -6.80 21.85 6.85
CA GLY A 72 -6.93 21.48 5.42
C GLY A 72 -5.75 20.70 4.84
N ILE A 73 -4.60 20.65 5.52
CA ILE A 73 -3.43 19.88 5.06
C ILE A 73 -3.76 18.38 4.98
N GLY A 74 -4.55 17.87 5.92
CA GLY A 74 -4.90 16.45 5.99
C GLY A 74 -5.73 15.95 4.81
N ASP A 75 -6.51 16.82 4.17
CA ASP A 75 -7.38 16.45 3.04
C ASP A 75 -6.60 16.40 1.72
N GLY A 76 -5.73 17.40 1.48
CA GLY A 76 -4.87 17.42 0.29
C GLY A 76 -3.81 16.30 0.29
N LEU A 77 -3.25 15.98 1.46
CA LEU A 77 -2.26 14.92 1.59
C LEU A 77 -2.83 13.53 1.30
N GLY A 78 -4.11 13.26 1.63
CA GLY A 78 -4.72 11.96 1.40
C GLY A 78 -4.73 11.54 -0.07
N LEU A 79 -5.03 12.48 -0.97
CA LEU A 79 -5.04 12.25 -2.41
C LEU A 79 -3.62 11.97 -2.94
N LEU A 80 -2.64 12.78 -2.52
CA LEU A 80 -1.24 12.60 -2.90
C LEU A 80 -0.69 11.25 -2.43
N VAL A 81 -0.94 10.88 -1.16
CA VAL A 81 -0.53 9.59 -0.59
C VAL A 81 -1.13 8.43 -1.39
N THR A 82 -2.41 8.54 -1.78
CA THR A 82 -3.09 7.50 -2.56
C THR A 82 -2.47 7.34 -3.95
N LEU A 83 -2.28 8.43 -4.69
CA LEU A 83 -1.70 8.38 -6.03
C LEU A 83 -0.27 7.83 -6.01
N ILE A 84 0.58 8.35 -5.12
CA ILE A 84 1.97 7.91 -4.98
C ILE A 84 2.02 6.44 -4.57
N GLY A 85 1.21 6.04 -3.59
CA GLY A 85 1.17 4.67 -3.10
C GLY A 85 0.76 3.66 -4.17
N VAL A 86 -0.24 3.99 -4.99
CA VAL A 86 -0.64 3.15 -6.13
C VAL A 86 0.47 3.04 -7.17
N VAL A 87 1.12 4.14 -7.53
CA VAL A 87 2.26 4.12 -8.47
C VAL A 87 3.39 3.24 -7.94
N VAL A 88 3.73 3.37 -6.64
CA VAL A 88 4.75 2.55 -5.99
C VAL A 88 4.36 1.07 -6.04
N LEU A 89 3.11 0.71 -5.72
CA LEU A 89 2.63 -0.67 -5.80
C LEU A 89 2.76 -1.25 -7.21
N ILE A 90 2.35 -0.52 -8.24
CA ILE A 90 2.37 -1.00 -9.63
C ILE A 90 3.81 -1.15 -10.14
N VAL A 91 4.62 -0.10 -10.00
CA VAL A 91 5.97 -0.05 -10.57
C VAL A 91 6.93 -1.02 -9.88
N PHE A 92 6.85 -1.12 -8.55
CA PHE A 92 7.73 -1.98 -7.78
C PHE A 92 7.16 -3.39 -7.60
N GLY A 93 5.84 -3.56 -7.58
CA GLY A 93 5.18 -4.87 -7.50
C GLY A 93 5.57 -5.80 -8.64
N ASN A 94 5.73 -5.27 -9.86
CA ASN A 94 6.15 -6.05 -11.02
C ASN A 94 7.57 -6.64 -10.91
N ARG A 95 8.39 -6.18 -9.96
CA ARG A 95 9.73 -6.74 -9.73
C ARG A 95 9.69 -8.07 -9.00
N PHE A 96 8.61 -8.36 -8.28
CA PHE A 96 8.48 -9.56 -7.46
C PHE A 96 7.94 -10.77 -8.24
N THR A 97 7.33 -10.55 -9.40
CA THR A 97 6.75 -11.63 -10.24
C THR A 97 7.75 -12.23 -11.22
N ARG A 98 8.85 -11.52 -11.54
CA ARG A 98 9.90 -12.00 -12.45
C ARG A 98 10.76 -13.09 -11.79
N GLU A 99 11.16 -14.09 -12.58
CA GLU A 99 12.24 -15.00 -12.19
C GLU A 99 13.52 -14.19 -11.95
N ARG A 100 14.14 -14.39 -10.79
CA ARG A 100 15.55 -14.05 -10.64
C ARG A 100 16.32 -15.04 -11.50
N VAL A 101 16.66 -14.64 -12.72
CA VAL A 101 17.76 -15.25 -13.47
C VAL A 101 19.01 -15.05 -12.59
N ARG A 102 19.33 -16.08 -11.82
CA ARG A 102 20.60 -16.24 -11.12
C ARG A 102 21.23 -17.50 -11.67
#